data_AF-A0A3T2WIB4-F1
#
_entry.id   AF-A0A3T2WIB4-F1
#
_cell.length_a   1.000
_cell.length_b   1.000
_cell.length_c   1.000
_cell.angle_alpha   90.00
_cell.angle_beta   90.00
_cell.angle_gamma   90.00
#
_symmetry.space_group_name_H-M   'P 1'
#
loop_
_entity.id
_entity.type
_entity.pdbx_description
1 polymer ?
#
loop_
_entity_poly.entity_id
_entity_poly.type
_entity_poly.pdbx_seq_one_letter_code
_entity_poly.pdbx_strand_id
1 'polypeptide(L)' 'MIDPNRSYEQESIARAMCAGCNKQLAPDEIYACSECVNEWLVYRDPNGDMSNEEGKAAL' A
#
# COMPACT_ATOMS: atom_id res chain seq x y z
N MET A 1 -14.88 -31.37 22.37
CA MET A 1 -15.67 -30.12 22.37
C MET A 1 -14.84 -29.06 21.66
N ILE A 2 -15.34 -28.50 20.56
CA ILE A 2 -14.71 -27.38 19.87
C ILE A 2 -15.21 -26.13 20.56
N ASP A 3 -14.30 -25.33 21.13
CA ASP A 3 -14.64 -24.08 21.80
C ASP A 3 -15.20 -23.09 20.74
N PRO A 4 -16.46 -22.66 20.84
CA PRO A 4 -17.06 -21.73 19.90
C PRO A 4 -16.40 -20.33 19.93
N ASN A 5 -15.64 -19.98 20.97
CA ASN A 5 -14.83 -18.76 20.97
C ASN A 5 -13.64 -18.84 20.02
N ARG A 6 -13.09 -20.05 19.77
CA ARG A 6 -11.90 -20.21 18.91
C ARG A 6 -12.19 -19.84 17.45
N SER A 7 -13.42 -20.06 16.98
CA SER A 7 -13.88 -19.60 15.66
C SER A 7 -14.02 -18.08 15.59
N TYR A 8 -14.58 -17.46 16.64
CA TYR A 8 -14.73 -16.01 16.74
C TYR A 8 -13.37 -15.29 16.73
N GLU A 9 -12.38 -15.81 17.45
CA GLU A 9 -11.03 -15.22 17.50
C GLU A 9 -10.28 -15.33 16.16
N GLN A 10 -10.55 -16.36 15.35
CA GLN A 10 -9.97 -16.47 14.02
C GLN A 10 -10.57 -15.48 13.02
N GLU A 11 -11.87 -15.18 13.15
CA GLU A 11 -12.57 -14.22 12.29
C GLU A 11 -12.34 -12.77 12.71
N SER A 12 -11.88 -12.51 13.95
CA SER A 12 -11.76 -11.16 14.50
C SER A 12 -10.47 -10.41 14.13
N ILE A 13 -9.56 -11.02 13.37
CA ILE A 13 -8.38 -10.32 12.86
C ILE A 13 -8.82 -9.41 11.69
N ALA A 14 -9.27 -8.20 12.04
CA ALA A 14 -9.47 -7.14 11.07
C ALA A 14 -8.15 -6.88 10.34
N ARG A 15 -8.08 -7.20 9.04
CA ARG A 15 -6.90 -6.86 8.23
C ARG A 15 -6.78 -5.35 8.11
N ALA A 16 -5.53 -4.89 8.02
CA ALA A 16 -5.22 -3.48 7.82
C ALA A 16 -5.89 -2.93 6.56
N MET A 17 -6.17 -1.62 6.58
CA MET A 17 -6.80 -0.89 5.49
C MET A 17 -5.75 -0.01 4.80
N CYS A 18 -5.83 0.07 3.47
CA CYS A 18 -4.92 0.88 2.66
C CYS A 18 -5.07 2.37 3.01
N ALA A 19 -3.94 3.03 3.32
CA ALA A 19 -3.91 4.46 3.60
C ALA A 19 -4.31 5.36 2.41
N GLY A 20 -4.24 4.85 1.17
CA GLY A 20 -4.56 5.61 -0.03
C GLY A 20 -6.03 5.50 -0.47
N CYS A 21 -6.59 4.28 -0.48
CA CYS A 21 -7.91 4.01 -1.06
C CYS A 21 -8.88 3.31 -0.10
N ASN A 22 -8.47 3.05 1.15
CA ASN A 22 -9.29 2.45 2.18
C ASN A 22 -9.87 1.07 1.81
N LYS A 23 -9.20 0.32 0.93
CA LYS A 23 -9.50 -1.11 0.68
C LYS A 23 -8.75 -1.99 1.68
N GLN A 24 -9.28 -3.19 1.93
CA GLN A 24 -8.60 -4.18 2.77
C GLN A 24 -7.29 -4.62 2.10
N LEU A 25 -6.20 -4.63 2.86
CA LEU A 25 -4.87 -5.01 2.37
C LEU A 25 -4.72 -6.52 2.18
N ALA A 26 -3.88 -6.91 1.21
CA ALA A 26 -3.42 -8.28 1.07
C ALA A 26 -2.52 -8.70 2.26
N PRO A 27 -2.32 -10.01 2.52
CA PRO A 27 -1.53 -10.47 3.67
C PRO A 27 -0.08 -9.96 3.73
N ASP A 28 0.47 -9.62 2.56
CA ASP A 28 1.83 -9.12 2.34
C ASP A 28 1.92 -7.58 2.27
N GLU A 29 0.78 -6.88 2.33
CA GLU A 29 0.71 -5.42 2.30
C GLU A 29 0.51 -4.86 3.73
N ILE A 30 1.33 -3.87 4.12
CA ILE A 30 1.35 -3.35 5.51
C ILE A 30 0.68 -1.98 5.65
N TYR A 31 0.84 -1.09 4.66
CA TYR A 31 0.42 0.33 4.77
C TYR A 31 -0.45 0.79 3.60
N ALA A 32 -0.07 0.45 2.39
CA ALA A 32 -0.76 0.83 1.17
C ALA A 32 -0.73 -0.33 0.18
N CYS A 33 -1.72 -0.38 -0.69
CA CYS A 33 -1.76 -1.37 -1.75
C CYS A 33 -0.78 -1.01 -2.87
N SER A 34 -0.36 -2.02 -3.63
CA SER A 34 0.53 -1.86 -4.79
C SER A 34 0.11 -0.75 -5.76
N GLU A 35 -1.18 -0.63 -6.06
CA GLU A 35 -1.74 0.46 -6.90
C GLU A 35 -1.41 1.86 -6.34
N CYS A 36 -1.72 2.12 -5.08
CA CYS A 36 -1.43 3.43 -4.45
C CYS A 36 0.07 3.68 -4.34
N VAL A 37 0.87 2.66 -4.05
CA VAL A 37 2.34 2.79 -4.01
C VAL A 37 2.87 3.19 -5.38
N ASN A 38 2.42 2.54 -6.46
CA ASN A 38 2.83 2.89 -7.82
C ASN A 38 2.45 4.33 -8.17
N GLU A 39 1.24 4.78 -7.84
CA GLU A 39 0.83 6.18 -8.06
C GLU A 39 1.72 7.17 -7.29
N TRP A 40 2.09 6.86 -6.05
CA TRP A 40 2.94 7.73 -5.25
C TRP A 40 4.38 7.77 -5.76
N LEU A 41 4.91 6.65 -6.25
CA LEU A 41 6.24 6.63 -6.88
C LEU A 41 6.28 7.47 -8.15
N VAL A 42 5.19 7.54 -8.91
CA VAL A 42 5.13 8.37 -10.13
C VAL A 42 4.88 9.84 -9.81
N TYR A 43 3.89 10.14 -8.97
CA TYR A 43 3.38 11.51 -8.79
C TYR A 43 3.81 12.21 -7.50
N ARG A 44 4.32 11.46 -6.51
CA ARG A 44 4.69 12.00 -5.19
C ARG A 44 6.16 11.78 -4.84
N ASP A 45 6.96 11.17 -5.72
CA ASP A 45 8.40 11.09 -5.51
C ASP A 45 8.97 12.52 -5.52
N PRO A 46 9.56 13.01 -4.41
CA PRO A 46 10.18 14.32 -4.35
C PRO A 46 11.33 14.50 -5.34
N ASN A 47 11.92 13.39 -5.80
CA ASN A 47 12.98 13.38 -6.80
C ASN A 47 12.44 13.36 -8.25
N GLY A 48 11.12 13.22 -8.42
CA GLY A 48 10.45 13.18 -9.72
C GLY A 48 10.84 11.98 -10.57
N ASP A 49 10.29 11.91 -11.78
CA ASP A 49 10.65 10.89 -12.76
C ASP A 49 12.10 11.08 -13.23
N MET A 50 13.00 10.26 -12.69
CA MET A 50 14.43 10.20 -13.05
C MET A 50 14.68 9.81 -14.52
N SER A 51 13.66 9.29 -15.22
CA SER A 51 13.75 8.97 -16.65
C SER A 51 13.43 10.17 -17.55
N ASN A 52 12.95 11.28 -16.98
CA ASN A 52 12.80 12.52 -17.72
C ASN A 52 14.17 13.21 -17.81
N GLU A 53 14.81 13.18 -18.98
CA GLU A 53 16.08 13.86 -19.26
C GLU A 53 15.97 15.41 -19.26
N GLU A 54 15.03 16.00 -18.53
CA GLU A 54 14.83 17.46 -18.43
C GLU A 54 15.91 18.17 -17.56
N GLY A 55 16.95 17.45 -17.13
CA GLY A 55 18.08 17.98 -16.36
C GLY A 55 19.37 18.22 -17.14
N LYS A 56 19.41 18.08 -18.47
CA LYS A 56 20.67 18.12 -19.25
C LYS A 56 20.88 19.28 -20.24
N ALA A 57 20.13 20.37 -20.17
CA ALA A 57 20.42 21.53 -21.03
C ALA A 57 20.19 22.88 -20.33
N ALA A 58 21.18 23.30 -19.55
CA ALA A 58 21.51 24.71 -19.36
C ALA A 58 22.97 24.83 -18.88
N LEU A 59 23.91 24.50 -19.78
CA LEU A 59 25.27 25.05 -19.74
C LEU A 59 25.32 26.23 -20.73
#